data_AF-A0A1G2F2A2-F1
#
_entry.id   AF-A0A1G2F2A2-F1
#
_cell.length_a   1.000
_cell.length_b   1.000
_cell.length_c   1.000
_cell.angle_alpha   90.00
_cell.angle_beta   90.00
_cell.angle_gamma   90.00
#
_symmetry.space_group_name_H-M   'P 1'
#
loop_
_entity.id
_entity.type
_entity.pdbx_description
1 polymer ?
#
loop_
_entity_poly.entity_id
_entity_poly.type
_entity_poly.pdbx_seq_one_letter_code
_entity_poly.pdbx_strand_id
1 'polypeptide(L)'
;MNSQEELVSYLKEIGVLKSPHLAEAFLKIDRKDFVREDYKNLAYDDHPLPIEEGQTISQPYTVAFMMELLNPQPGEKILDIGAGSGWTSAILASVGEKNNGKIFAMEKIPELCDFSKKNISKYNFIEKGIIEYFCRSAENGLFERAPFDKILCSASLEKEIPESWKNQLKAGGIIVSAIKNSIWRYVKNKDGSFEKKEFPGFVFVPFVKRSGKEFRWKNFLAVFSGLVFICSLAFYYLVFVPPANPFQNKIFIVEKNQTAKEISRNLAKERITRSSFVFKTLVWLKGKEKQIRAGKYIFEKPSSALKTLDIILAGPIVETKKITIPEGANLKQIGEILEKENFFSKEEWLAFAKNPNLEGYLFPDTYFFDKSATPAEVAQTMVENLESKITEEMKKEMEKNGFSFYEILTLASLIEKESFDSLEERKMISGIIQKRLKSKMPLQIDATIAYLTGKPSSKIAEEDLKIDSFYNTYKYKGLPSGPIANPGLDSITAAIYPKNSPFWYYLHAKNGKIYYAKNFEEHKLNKARYLYE
;
A
#
# COMPACT_ATOMS: atom_id res chain seq x y z
N MET A 1 26.10 -55.54 39.11
CA MET A 1 27.31 -55.81 38.28
C MET A 1 28.14 -54.54 38.27
N ASN A 2 29.47 -54.64 38.29
CA ASN A 2 30.36 -53.48 38.50
C ASN A 2 30.97 -52.93 37.21
N SER A 3 30.91 -53.69 36.11
CA SER A 3 31.42 -53.26 34.80
C SER A 3 30.52 -53.69 33.64
N GLN A 4 30.77 -53.09 32.48
CA GLN A 4 30.10 -53.44 31.23
C GLN A 4 30.43 -54.86 30.77
N GLU A 5 31.67 -55.32 30.98
CA GLU A 5 32.10 -56.68 30.66
C GLU A 5 31.36 -57.72 31.50
N GLU A 6 31.17 -57.46 32.80
CA GLU A 6 30.37 -58.31 33.67
C GLU A 6 28.91 -58.38 33.19
N LEU A 7 28.32 -57.23 32.81
CA LEU A 7 26.97 -57.19 32.25
C LEU A 7 26.86 -58.01 30.96
N VAL A 8 27.77 -57.82 30.01
CA VAL A 8 27.73 -58.58 28.75
C VAL A 8 27.94 -60.08 28.99
N SER A 9 28.80 -60.45 29.94
CA SER A 9 29.04 -61.85 30.29
C SER A 9 27.80 -62.47 30.91
N TYR A 10 27.15 -61.78 31.85
CA TYR A 10 25.87 -62.17 32.42
C TYR A 10 24.79 -62.39 31.35
N LEU A 11 24.61 -61.44 30.41
CA LEU A 11 23.61 -61.57 29.34
C LEU A 11 23.88 -62.78 28.41
N LYS A 12 25.15 -63.15 28.22
CA LYS A 12 25.54 -64.37 27.49
C LYS A 12 25.24 -65.63 28.28
N GLU A 13 25.59 -65.65 29.56
CA GLU A 13 25.39 -66.81 30.45
C GLU A 13 23.92 -67.19 30.61
N ILE A 14 23.03 -66.20 30.77
CA ILE A 14 21.58 -66.42 30.82
C ILE A 14 20.97 -66.68 29.43
N GLY A 15 21.79 -66.66 28.38
CA GLY A 15 21.42 -67.03 27.02
C GLY A 15 20.55 -66.03 26.28
N VAL A 16 20.42 -64.77 26.75
CA VAL A 16 19.66 -63.74 26.04
C VAL A 16 20.47 -63.08 24.92
N LEU A 17 21.78 -62.93 25.11
CA LEU A 17 22.71 -62.37 24.13
C LEU A 17 23.58 -63.49 23.53
N LYS A 18 23.29 -63.88 22.29
CA LYS A 18 23.84 -65.05 21.62
C LYS A 18 24.79 -64.68 20.49
N SER A 19 24.48 -63.60 19.78
CA SER A 19 25.17 -63.19 18.56
C SER A 19 26.51 -62.51 18.89
N PRO A 20 27.66 -63.01 18.37
CA PRO A 20 28.97 -62.43 18.68
C PRO A 20 29.10 -60.96 18.31
N HIS A 21 28.53 -60.54 17.17
CA HIS A 21 28.57 -59.15 16.71
C HIS A 21 27.71 -58.22 17.58
N LEU A 22 26.59 -58.71 18.14
CA LEU A 22 25.80 -57.94 19.11
C LEU A 22 26.56 -57.82 20.43
N ALA A 23 27.21 -58.89 20.89
CA ALA A 23 28.06 -58.82 22.08
C ALA A 23 29.22 -57.82 21.93
N GLU A 24 29.86 -57.77 20.77
CA GLU A 24 30.87 -56.75 20.45
C GLU A 24 30.29 -55.33 20.54
N ALA A 25 29.12 -55.09 19.96
CA ALA A 25 28.44 -53.79 20.02
C ALA A 25 28.04 -53.40 21.46
N PHE A 26 27.55 -54.36 22.25
CA PHE A 26 27.23 -54.15 23.66
C PHE A 26 28.46 -53.89 24.52
N LEU A 27 29.66 -54.35 24.15
CA LEU A 27 30.92 -54.00 24.83
C LEU A 27 31.45 -52.64 24.37
N LYS A 28 31.18 -52.24 23.13
CA LYS A 28 31.65 -50.97 22.59
C LYS A 28 30.85 -49.77 23.09
N ILE A 29 29.56 -49.94 23.35
CA ILE A 29 28.64 -48.86 23.73
C ILE A 29 28.34 -48.92 25.23
N ASP A 30 29.09 -48.15 26.02
CA ASP A 30 28.97 -48.13 27.47
C ASP A 30 27.63 -47.58 27.92
N ARG A 31 26.79 -48.44 28.50
CA ARG A 31 25.48 -48.08 29.04
C ARG A 31 25.55 -46.93 30.04
N LYS A 32 26.65 -46.80 30.79
CA LYS A 32 26.89 -45.72 31.76
C LYS A 32 26.89 -44.33 31.11
N ASP A 33 27.15 -44.23 29.82
CA ASP A 33 27.07 -42.97 29.07
C ASP A 33 25.66 -42.49 28.77
N PHE A 34 24.66 -43.37 28.93
CA PHE A 34 23.27 -43.15 28.52
C PHE A 34 22.30 -43.12 29.71
N VAL A 35 22.82 -43.13 30.94
CA VAL A 35 22.04 -42.96 32.17
C VAL A 35 22.27 -41.56 32.74
N ARG A 36 21.35 -41.08 33.57
CA ARG A 36 21.55 -39.83 34.32
C ARG A 36 22.67 -40.00 35.37
N GLU A 37 23.28 -38.90 35.77
CA GLU A 37 24.45 -38.89 36.66
C GLU A 37 24.21 -39.63 37.98
N ASP A 38 23.02 -39.47 38.55
CA ASP A 38 22.54 -40.09 39.79
C ASP A 38 22.41 -41.62 39.70
N TYR A 39 22.31 -42.18 38.50
CA TYR A 39 22.15 -43.62 38.27
C TYR A 39 23.40 -44.31 37.68
N LYS A 40 24.52 -43.60 37.55
CA LYS A 40 25.76 -44.18 36.99
C LYS A 40 26.30 -45.39 37.75
N ASN A 41 26.08 -45.46 39.06
CA ASN A 41 26.51 -46.60 39.88
C ASN A 41 25.63 -47.85 39.66
N LEU A 42 24.42 -47.67 39.12
CA LEU A 42 23.50 -48.75 38.79
C LEU A 42 23.48 -49.05 37.28
N ALA A 43 24.34 -48.40 36.50
CA ALA A 43 24.30 -48.44 35.04
C ALA A 43 24.38 -49.86 34.47
N TYR A 44 25.09 -50.77 35.14
CA TYR A 44 25.33 -52.12 34.67
C TYR A 44 24.38 -53.17 35.26
N ASP A 45 23.45 -52.76 36.13
CA ASP A 45 22.48 -53.70 36.67
C ASP A 45 21.39 -54.02 35.65
N ASP A 46 20.89 -55.26 35.70
CA ASP A 46 19.88 -55.74 34.76
C ASP A 46 18.45 -55.32 35.17
N HIS A 47 18.21 -54.01 35.25
CA HIS A 47 16.88 -53.43 35.48
C HIS A 47 16.73 -52.08 34.72
N PRO A 48 15.50 -51.60 34.47
CA PRO A 48 15.31 -50.30 33.83
C PRO A 48 15.67 -49.16 34.78
N LEU A 49 16.20 -48.06 34.24
CA LEU A 49 16.56 -46.87 35.03
C LEU A 49 15.79 -45.64 34.56
N PRO A 50 15.37 -44.73 35.46
CA PRO A 50 14.75 -43.46 35.07
C PRO A 50 15.69 -42.58 34.23
N ILE A 51 15.13 -41.95 33.20
CA ILE A 51 15.77 -40.87 32.43
C ILE A 51 14.89 -39.61 32.52
N GLU A 52 15.06 -38.64 31.62
CA GLU A 52 14.27 -37.40 31.62
C GLU A 52 12.78 -37.65 31.31
N GLU A 53 11.91 -36.70 31.69
CA GLU A 53 10.49 -36.66 31.31
C GLU A 53 9.68 -37.93 31.64
N GLY A 54 10.01 -38.56 32.78
CA GLY A 54 9.31 -39.75 33.27
C GLY A 54 9.49 -40.99 32.39
N GLN A 55 10.45 -40.98 31.46
CA GLN A 55 10.80 -42.15 30.65
C GLN A 55 11.86 -43.00 31.35
N THR A 56 12.12 -44.18 30.79
CA THR A 56 13.13 -45.12 31.31
C THR A 56 14.04 -45.61 30.20
N ILE A 57 15.34 -45.74 30.48
CA ILE A 57 16.21 -46.60 29.67
C ILE A 57 15.88 -48.07 30.00
N SER A 58 15.59 -48.87 28.97
CA SER A 58 15.14 -50.26 29.12
C SER A 58 16.16 -51.14 29.83
N GLN A 59 15.70 -52.20 30.48
CA GLN A 59 16.53 -53.26 31.06
C GLN A 59 17.50 -53.85 29.99
N PRO A 60 18.78 -54.10 30.31
CA PRO A 60 19.73 -54.71 29.38
C PRO A 60 19.24 -56.01 28.74
N TYR A 61 18.65 -56.93 29.52
CA TYR A 61 18.01 -58.15 29.02
C TYR A 61 16.99 -57.85 27.93
N THR A 62 16.11 -56.88 28.17
CA THR A 62 15.05 -56.50 27.22
C THR A 62 15.66 -55.97 25.92
N VAL A 63 16.69 -55.12 26.00
CA VAL A 63 17.37 -54.59 24.82
C VAL A 63 18.07 -55.71 24.06
N ALA A 64 18.82 -56.59 24.74
CA ALA A 64 19.49 -57.73 24.11
C ALA A 64 18.48 -58.65 23.40
N PHE A 65 17.36 -58.96 24.08
CA PHE A 65 16.28 -59.77 23.53
C PHE A 65 15.69 -59.15 22.25
N MET A 66 15.37 -57.86 22.27
CA MET A 66 14.86 -57.15 21.09
C MET A 66 15.89 -57.10 19.95
N MET A 67 17.17 -56.93 20.25
CA MET A 67 18.24 -56.91 19.25
C MET A 67 18.43 -58.27 18.58
N GLU A 68 18.37 -59.38 19.33
CA GLU A 68 18.43 -60.73 18.74
C GLU A 68 17.22 -61.02 17.85
N LEU A 69 16.02 -60.54 18.23
CA LEU A 69 14.83 -60.66 17.38
C LEU A 69 14.93 -59.83 16.10
N LEU A 70 15.50 -58.63 16.20
CA LEU A 70 15.70 -57.72 15.07
C LEU A 70 16.80 -58.22 14.13
N ASN A 71 17.83 -58.83 14.71
CA ASN A 71 19.02 -59.37 14.05
C ASN A 71 19.66 -58.36 13.06
N PRO A 72 20.09 -57.17 13.54
CA PRO A 72 20.66 -56.14 12.69
C PRO A 72 21.98 -56.59 12.08
N GLN A 73 22.19 -56.31 10.79
CA GLN A 73 23.40 -56.66 10.05
C GLN A 73 24.22 -55.42 9.63
N PRO A 74 25.54 -55.56 9.44
CA PRO A 74 26.37 -54.52 8.81
C PRO A 74 25.76 -54.02 7.48
N GLY A 75 25.76 -52.70 7.28
CA GLY A 75 25.26 -52.07 6.04
C GLY A 75 23.74 -51.84 5.98
N GLU A 76 22.96 -52.33 6.95
CA GLU A 76 21.50 -52.18 6.93
C GLU A 76 21.04 -50.75 7.24
N LYS A 77 19.87 -50.41 6.69
CA LYS A 77 19.14 -49.18 6.97
C LYS A 77 18.08 -49.43 8.05
N ILE A 78 18.25 -48.88 9.24
CA ILE A 78 17.42 -49.20 10.41
C ILE A 78 16.74 -47.94 10.96
N LEU A 79 15.43 -48.02 11.18
CA LEU A 79 14.66 -46.99 11.88
C LEU A 79 14.51 -47.37 13.36
N ASP A 80 14.96 -46.52 14.27
CA ASP A 80 14.81 -46.67 15.72
C ASP A 80 13.79 -45.65 16.25
N ILE A 81 12.67 -46.14 16.77
CA ILE A 81 11.53 -45.35 17.21
C ILE A 81 11.47 -45.33 18.74
N GLY A 82 11.46 -44.12 19.31
CA GLY A 82 11.57 -43.92 20.76
C GLY A 82 13.01 -44.07 21.20
N ALA A 83 13.91 -43.27 20.63
CA ALA A 83 15.34 -43.34 20.89
C ALA A 83 15.69 -43.09 22.38
N GLY A 84 14.84 -42.39 23.13
CA GLY A 84 14.98 -42.24 24.59
C GLY A 84 16.34 -41.68 24.98
N SER A 85 17.16 -42.45 25.69
CA SER A 85 18.52 -42.02 26.06
C SER A 85 19.53 -42.09 24.92
N GLY A 86 19.22 -42.77 23.82
CA GLY A 86 20.11 -43.02 22.67
C GLY A 86 20.93 -44.31 22.72
N TRP A 87 20.84 -45.11 23.80
CA TRP A 87 21.68 -46.30 23.99
C TRP A 87 21.43 -47.35 22.90
N THR A 88 20.16 -47.67 22.65
CA THR A 88 19.72 -48.60 21.59
C THR A 88 20.17 -48.11 20.22
N SER A 89 20.01 -46.82 19.92
CA SER A 89 20.43 -46.23 18.64
C SER A 89 21.95 -46.34 18.45
N ALA A 90 22.74 -46.14 19.51
CA ALA A 90 24.19 -46.26 19.47
C ALA A 90 24.66 -47.71 19.30
N ILE A 91 24.01 -48.69 19.94
CA ILE A 91 24.28 -50.12 19.70
C ILE A 91 24.00 -50.49 18.24
N LEU A 92 22.84 -50.07 17.70
CA LEU A 92 22.51 -50.28 16.29
C LEU A 92 23.54 -49.65 15.35
N ALA A 93 24.01 -48.44 15.67
CA ALA A 93 25.04 -47.77 14.89
C ALA A 93 26.39 -48.48 14.96
N SER A 94 26.78 -49.04 16.12
CA SER A 94 27.99 -49.85 16.25
C SER A 94 27.95 -51.12 15.39
N VAL A 95 26.77 -51.71 15.18
CA VAL A 95 26.61 -52.86 14.28
C VAL A 95 26.61 -52.39 12.82
N GLY A 96 25.84 -51.34 12.52
CA GLY A 96 25.61 -50.85 11.17
C GLY A 96 26.75 -50.04 10.55
N GLU A 97 27.66 -49.46 11.35
CA GLU A 97 28.77 -48.64 10.82
C GLU A 97 29.70 -49.41 9.88
N LYS A 98 29.79 -50.74 10.08
CA LYS A 98 30.45 -51.64 9.15
C LYS A 98 29.64 -51.65 7.84
N ASN A 99 30.30 -51.47 6.69
CA ASN A 99 29.67 -51.43 5.36
C ASN A 99 28.67 -50.28 5.11
N ASN A 100 28.89 -49.10 5.70
CA ASN A 100 28.13 -47.87 5.45
C ASN A 100 26.62 -47.94 5.79
N GLY A 101 26.23 -48.73 6.78
CA GLY A 101 24.85 -48.76 7.28
C GLY A 101 24.43 -47.42 7.88
N LYS A 102 23.11 -47.22 8.01
CA LYS A 102 22.51 -45.96 8.46
C LYS A 102 21.40 -46.21 9.46
N ILE A 103 21.46 -45.50 10.57
CA ILE A 103 20.45 -45.55 11.63
C ILE A 103 19.68 -44.24 11.63
N PHE A 104 18.36 -44.33 11.69
CA PHE A 104 17.46 -43.18 11.74
C PHE A 104 16.79 -43.21 13.10
N ALA A 105 17.24 -42.37 14.03
CA ALA A 105 16.72 -42.33 15.39
C ALA A 105 15.62 -41.27 15.50
N MET A 106 14.46 -41.64 16.08
CA MET A 106 13.34 -40.73 16.28
C MET A 106 12.94 -40.63 17.76
N GLU A 107 12.88 -39.40 18.27
CA GLU A 107 12.39 -39.07 19.60
C GLU A 107 11.45 -37.87 19.52
N LYS A 108 10.33 -37.91 20.24
CA LYS A 108 9.31 -36.86 20.20
C LYS A 108 9.44 -35.85 21.34
N ILE A 109 10.05 -36.26 22.47
CA ILE A 109 10.21 -35.43 23.65
C ILE A 109 11.47 -34.57 23.48
N PRO A 110 11.36 -33.22 23.41
CA PRO A 110 12.50 -32.34 23.15
C PRO A 110 13.68 -32.53 24.12
N GLU A 111 13.41 -32.71 25.40
CA GLU A 111 14.41 -32.87 26.45
C GLU A 111 15.20 -34.17 26.28
N LEU A 112 14.52 -35.26 25.91
CA LEU A 112 15.17 -36.53 25.58
C LEU A 112 15.94 -36.46 24.27
N CYS A 113 15.47 -35.67 23.32
CA CYS A 113 16.19 -35.41 22.08
C CYS A 113 17.59 -34.85 22.33
N ASP A 114 17.70 -33.84 23.20
CA ASP A 114 18.97 -33.23 23.55
C ASP A 114 19.84 -34.18 24.37
N PHE A 115 19.24 -34.87 25.35
CA PHE A 115 19.91 -35.89 26.15
C PHE A 115 20.50 -37.01 25.28
N SER A 116 19.70 -37.54 24.36
CA SER A 116 20.07 -38.62 23.45
C SER A 116 21.18 -38.23 22.49
N LYS A 117 21.06 -37.08 21.83
CA LYS A 117 22.09 -36.57 20.91
C LYS A 117 23.41 -36.36 21.64
N LYS A 118 23.37 -35.79 22.86
CA LYS A 118 24.57 -35.58 23.67
C LYS A 118 25.27 -36.91 23.99
N ASN A 119 24.53 -37.95 24.36
CA ASN A 119 25.10 -39.25 24.69
C ASN A 119 25.66 -39.96 23.45
N ILE A 120 24.91 -39.97 22.35
CA ILE A 120 25.33 -40.58 21.08
C ILE A 120 26.59 -39.92 20.52
N SER A 121 26.71 -38.59 20.63
CA SER A 121 27.86 -37.84 20.12
C SER A 121 29.19 -38.24 20.74
N LYS A 122 29.23 -38.85 21.93
CA LYS A 122 30.46 -39.38 22.55
C LYS A 122 31.15 -40.45 21.69
N TYR A 123 30.39 -41.10 20.80
CA TYR A 123 30.84 -42.16 19.90
C TYR A 123 31.04 -41.67 18.44
N ASN A 124 30.88 -40.36 18.20
CA ASN A 124 31.00 -39.71 16.88
C ASN A 124 30.07 -40.24 15.78
N PHE A 125 28.99 -40.96 16.14
CA PHE A 125 28.08 -41.54 15.14
C PHE A 125 27.25 -40.51 14.37
N ILE A 126 26.89 -39.39 15.01
CA ILE A 126 26.17 -38.29 14.34
C ILE A 126 27.11 -37.54 13.40
N GLU A 127 28.33 -37.21 13.86
CA GLU A 127 29.33 -36.49 13.06
C GLU A 127 29.77 -37.30 11.83
N LYS A 128 29.96 -38.62 11.99
CA LYS A 128 30.23 -39.54 10.87
C LYS A 128 29.00 -39.79 9.98
N GLY A 129 27.85 -39.22 10.33
CA GLY A 129 26.59 -39.39 9.63
C GLY A 129 26.02 -40.80 9.68
N ILE A 130 26.49 -41.68 10.57
CA ILE A 130 25.99 -43.05 10.75
C ILE A 130 24.58 -43.01 11.35
N ILE A 131 24.34 -42.10 12.31
CA ILE A 131 23.01 -41.80 12.86
C ILE A 131 22.50 -40.47 12.29
N GLU A 132 21.31 -40.50 11.68
CA GLU A 132 20.50 -39.31 11.40
C GLU A 132 19.37 -39.21 12.44
N TYR A 133 19.33 -38.11 13.20
CA TYR A 133 18.47 -37.98 14.38
C TYR A 133 17.31 -37.00 14.14
N PHE A 134 16.08 -37.41 14.46
CA PHE A 134 14.86 -36.63 14.26
C PHE A 134 14.10 -36.37 15.56
N CYS A 135 13.88 -35.09 15.86
CA CYS A 135 13.13 -34.63 17.03
C CYS A 135 11.66 -34.37 16.72
N ARG A 136 10.90 -35.45 16.48
CA ARG A 136 9.48 -35.40 16.13
C ARG A 136 8.81 -36.76 16.32
N SER A 137 7.47 -36.77 16.30
CA SER A 137 6.68 -38.00 16.38
C SER A 137 6.97 -38.97 15.23
N ALA A 138 7.10 -40.24 15.57
CA ALA A 138 7.26 -41.35 14.63
C ALA A 138 5.93 -42.04 14.28
N GLU A 139 4.77 -41.45 14.58
CA GLU A 139 3.45 -42.05 14.30
C GLU A 139 3.29 -42.49 12.83
N ASN A 140 3.85 -41.70 11.91
CA ASN A 140 3.84 -41.98 10.48
C ASN A 140 5.15 -42.60 9.96
N GLY A 141 6.05 -43.03 10.85
CA GLY A 141 7.41 -43.45 10.51
C GLY A 141 8.25 -42.30 9.95
N LEU A 142 9.13 -42.61 9.00
CA LEU A 142 10.07 -41.68 8.36
C LEU A 142 10.07 -41.90 6.84
N PHE A 143 8.99 -41.47 6.18
CA PHE A 143 8.72 -41.74 4.77
C PHE A 143 9.84 -41.27 3.85
N GLU A 144 10.45 -40.12 4.13
CA GLU A 144 11.53 -39.53 3.34
C GLU A 144 12.87 -40.30 3.44
N ARG A 145 12.95 -41.32 4.29
CA ARG A 145 14.10 -42.24 4.39
C ARG A 145 13.70 -43.70 4.24
N ALA A 146 12.45 -44.01 3.92
CA ALA A 146 12.06 -45.36 3.53
C ALA A 146 12.75 -45.76 2.20
N PRO A 147 12.88 -47.06 1.89
CA PRO A 147 12.49 -48.21 2.71
C PRO A 147 13.60 -48.67 3.67
N PHE A 148 13.22 -49.27 4.80
CA PHE A 148 14.11 -49.76 5.85
C PHE A 148 14.26 -51.29 5.81
N ASP A 149 15.46 -51.76 6.12
CA ASP A 149 15.73 -53.19 6.33
C ASP A 149 15.12 -53.64 7.66
N LYS A 150 15.19 -52.79 8.69
CA LYS A 150 14.69 -53.07 10.04
C LYS A 150 14.00 -51.84 10.64
N ILE A 151 12.99 -52.08 11.47
CA ILE A 151 12.36 -51.05 12.31
C ILE A 151 12.28 -51.57 13.74
N LEU A 152 12.78 -50.79 14.69
CA LEU A 152 12.72 -51.06 16.12
C LEU A 152 11.86 -50.01 16.80
N CYS A 153 10.97 -50.39 17.71
CA CYS A 153 10.20 -49.45 18.53
C CYS A 153 10.28 -49.82 20.00
N SER A 154 10.89 -48.95 20.79
CA SER A 154 11.16 -49.14 22.23
C SER A 154 10.08 -48.51 23.12
N ALA A 155 8.89 -48.28 22.58
CA ALA A 155 7.70 -47.81 23.30
C ALA A 155 6.48 -48.68 22.96
N SER A 156 5.57 -48.87 23.93
CA SER A 156 4.43 -49.79 23.81
C SER A 156 3.29 -49.21 22.98
N LEU A 157 2.97 -49.84 21.85
CA LEU A 157 1.77 -49.52 21.07
C LEU A 157 0.50 -50.07 21.74
N GLU A 158 -0.63 -49.37 21.60
CA GLU A 158 -1.89 -49.80 22.21
C GLU A 158 -2.60 -50.96 21.48
N LYS A 159 -2.41 -51.08 20.16
CA LYS A 159 -3.20 -52.00 19.32
C LYS A 159 -2.34 -52.89 18.44
N GLU A 160 -1.70 -52.33 17.43
CA GLU A 160 -0.87 -53.05 16.46
C GLU A 160 0.17 -52.11 15.85
N ILE A 161 1.11 -52.69 15.09
CA ILE A 161 2.08 -51.93 14.31
C ILE A 161 1.34 -51.09 13.25
N PRO A 162 1.56 -49.77 13.18
CA PRO A 162 0.95 -48.91 12.17
C PRO A 162 1.24 -49.36 10.73
N GLU A 163 0.25 -49.26 9.84
CA GLU A 163 0.41 -49.52 8.41
C GLU A 163 1.50 -48.65 7.78
N SER A 164 1.68 -47.43 8.26
CA SER A 164 2.77 -46.54 7.85
C SER A 164 4.14 -47.19 8.03
N TRP A 165 4.38 -47.90 9.13
CA TRP A 165 5.65 -48.59 9.40
C TRP A 165 5.79 -49.85 8.55
N LYS A 166 4.71 -50.65 8.43
CA LYS A 166 4.66 -51.85 7.58
C LYS A 166 4.98 -51.53 6.12
N ASN A 167 4.48 -50.41 5.61
CA ASN A 167 4.70 -49.96 4.23
C ASN A 167 6.13 -49.47 3.99
N GLN A 168 6.80 -48.95 5.02
CA GLN A 168 8.18 -48.48 4.93
C GLN A 168 9.22 -49.59 5.10
N LEU A 169 8.81 -50.81 5.46
CA LEU A 169 9.70 -51.96 5.56
C LEU A 169 9.90 -52.65 4.20
N LYS A 170 11.14 -53.02 3.88
CA LYS A 170 11.49 -53.83 2.70
C LYS A 170 10.93 -55.25 2.81
N ALA A 171 10.76 -55.93 1.67
CA ALA A 171 10.56 -57.37 1.65
C ALA A 171 11.78 -58.09 2.26
N GLY A 172 11.55 -59.05 3.13
CA GLY A 172 12.56 -59.70 3.99
C GLY A 172 12.92 -58.90 5.24
N GLY A 173 12.42 -57.67 5.39
CA GLY A 173 12.70 -56.82 6.54
C GLY A 173 11.99 -57.27 7.81
N ILE A 174 12.46 -56.77 8.96
CA ILE A 174 11.95 -57.13 10.29
C ILE A 174 11.50 -55.88 11.06
N ILE A 175 10.31 -55.95 11.67
CA ILE A 175 9.89 -54.99 12.70
C ILE A 175 9.89 -55.69 14.06
N VAL A 176 10.54 -55.08 15.05
CA VAL A 176 10.41 -55.47 16.46
C VAL A 176 9.82 -54.30 17.23
N SER A 177 8.68 -54.53 17.89
CA SER A 177 7.95 -53.47 18.58
C SER A 177 7.26 -54.02 19.82
N ALA A 178 7.20 -53.21 20.88
CA ALA A 178 6.34 -53.50 22.02
C ALA A 178 4.87 -53.18 21.67
N ILE A 179 3.95 -54.09 22.00
CA ILE A 179 2.49 -53.88 21.94
C ILE A 179 1.91 -54.36 23.26
N LYS A 180 1.30 -53.44 24.03
CA LYS A 180 0.85 -53.67 25.41
C LYS A 180 1.97 -54.29 26.25
N ASN A 181 1.80 -55.56 26.66
CA ASN A 181 2.70 -56.26 27.59
C ASN A 181 3.55 -57.34 26.89
N SER A 182 3.71 -57.23 25.58
CA SER A 182 4.42 -58.21 24.75
C SER A 182 5.35 -57.51 23.76
N ILE A 183 6.47 -58.16 23.46
CA ILE A 183 7.32 -57.81 22.31
C ILE A 183 6.84 -58.63 21.12
N TRP A 184 6.73 -57.98 19.97
CA TRP A 184 6.31 -58.63 18.75
C TRP A 184 7.39 -58.53 17.68
N ARG A 185 7.60 -59.64 16.95
CA ARG A 185 8.47 -59.70 15.78
C ARG A 185 7.63 -59.94 14.53
N TYR A 186 7.78 -59.07 13.54
CA TYR A 186 7.09 -59.11 12.26
C TYR A 186 8.12 -59.25 11.13
N VAL A 187 8.00 -60.25 10.28
CA VAL A 187 8.83 -60.43 9.07
C VAL A 187 7.97 -60.20 7.85
N LYS A 188 8.39 -59.30 6.96
CA LYS A 188 7.67 -59.04 5.71
C LYS A 188 8.11 -60.03 4.64
N ASN A 189 7.18 -60.84 4.15
CA ASN A 189 7.41 -61.77 3.06
C ASN A 189 7.52 -61.03 1.71
N LYS A 190 8.01 -61.72 0.68
CA LYS A 190 8.16 -61.15 -0.67
C LYS A 190 6.83 -60.74 -1.31
N ASP A 191 5.74 -61.39 -0.92
CA ASP A 191 4.37 -61.08 -1.35
C ASP A 191 3.73 -59.91 -0.57
N GLY A 192 4.44 -59.33 0.40
CA GLY A 192 3.97 -58.25 1.25
C GLY A 192 3.19 -58.69 2.50
N SER A 193 2.92 -59.99 2.67
CA SER A 193 2.32 -60.54 3.89
C SER A 193 3.30 -60.49 5.07
N PHE A 194 2.80 -60.63 6.30
CA PHE A 194 3.63 -60.58 7.51
C PHE A 194 3.53 -61.87 8.32
N GLU A 195 4.67 -62.50 8.57
CA GLU A 195 4.81 -63.51 9.62
C GLU A 195 4.99 -62.81 10.97
N LYS A 196 4.16 -63.16 11.96
CA LYS A 196 4.11 -62.49 13.26
C LYS A 196 4.39 -63.48 14.38
N LYS A 197 5.24 -63.10 15.34
CA LYS A 197 5.50 -63.87 16.56
C LYS A 197 5.44 -62.98 17.80
N GLU A 198 4.67 -63.39 18.79
CA GLU A 198 4.50 -62.72 20.08
C GLU A 198 5.42 -63.32 21.16
N PHE A 199 5.95 -62.45 22.01
CA PHE A 199 6.72 -62.79 23.20
C PHE A 199 6.18 -62.00 24.40
N PRO A 200 5.31 -62.60 25.24
CA PRO A 200 4.70 -61.91 26.37
C PRO A 200 5.68 -61.73 27.54
N GLY A 201 5.34 -60.83 28.47
CA GLY A 201 6.07 -60.66 29.74
C GLY A 201 6.97 -59.43 29.82
N PHE A 202 6.69 -58.40 29.00
CA PHE A 202 7.48 -57.16 28.97
C PHE A 202 6.59 -55.95 29.23
N VAL A 203 7.14 -54.89 29.82
CA VAL A 203 6.41 -53.63 30.05
C VAL A 203 7.26 -52.48 29.55
N PHE A 204 6.66 -51.61 28.75
CA PHE A 204 7.30 -50.41 28.22
C PHE A 204 6.42 -49.19 28.49
N VAL A 205 7.05 -48.01 28.49
CA VAL A 205 6.33 -46.74 28.46
C VAL A 205 5.44 -46.65 27.21
N PRO A 206 4.25 -46.03 27.29
CA PRO A 206 3.32 -45.99 26.17
C PRO A 206 3.88 -45.19 24.99
N PHE A 207 3.65 -45.70 23.78
CA PHE A 207 3.85 -44.94 22.55
C PHE A 207 2.77 -43.87 22.46
N VAL A 208 3.13 -42.64 22.84
CA VAL A 208 2.21 -41.51 22.79
C VAL A 208 2.17 -40.95 21.37
N LYS A 209 1.09 -41.27 20.63
CA LYS A 209 0.74 -40.66 19.34
C LYS A 209 0.75 -39.12 19.43
N ARG A 210 0.82 -38.40 18.29
CA ARG A 210 0.73 -36.93 18.30
C ARG A 210 -0.45 -36.55 19.17
N SER A 211 -0.21 -35.80 20.24
CA SER A 211 -1.28 -35.39 21.15
C SER A 211 -2.23 -34.49 20.37
N GLY A 212 -3.25 -35.08 19.76
CA GLY A 212 -4.50 -34.41 19.56
C GLY A 212 -5.06 -34.13 20.94
N LYS A 213 -4.66 -33.00 21.55
CA LYS A 213 -5.74 -32.16 22.03
C LYS A 213 -6.58 -31.94 20.79
N GLU A 214 -7.79 -32.49 20.73
CA GLU A 214 -8.81 -31.93 19.85
C GLU A 214 -9.00 -30.48 20.32
N PHE A 215 -8.15 -29.60 19.82
CA PHE A 215 -8.50 -28.21 19.71
C PHE A 215 -9.67 -28.23 18.74
N ARG A 216 -10.89 -28.21 19.30
CA ARG A 216 -12.14 -28.22 18.53
C ARG A 216 -12.10 -27.00 17.64
N TRP A 217 -11.56 -27.12 16.42
CA TRP A 217 -11.47 -26.03 15.45
C TRP A 217 -12.85 -25.41 15.23
N LYS A 218 -13.92 -26.21 15.32
CA LYS A 218 -15.30 -25.72 15.32
C LYS A 218 -15.61 -24.75 16.46
N ASN A 219 -15.16 -25.02 17.68
CA ASN A 219 -15.37 -24.13 18.83
C ASN A 219 -14.45 -22.91 18.77
N PHE A 220 -13.20 -23.08 18.37
CA PHE A 220 -12.28 -21.94 18.19
C PHE A 220 -12.73 -21.03 17.05
N LEU A 221 -13.11 -21.59 15.90
CA LEU A 221 -13.67 -20.84 14.78
C LEU A 221 -15.01 -20.20 15.13
N ALA A 222 -15.86 -20.84 15.95
CA ALA A 222 -17.11 -20.26 16.43
C ALA A 222 -16.88 -19.11 17.42
N VAL A 223 -15.92 -19.23 18.34
CA VAL A 223 -15.54 -18.15 19.26
C VAL A 223 -14.86 -17.02 18.50
N PHE A 224 -13.96 -17.34 17.56
CA PHE A 224 -13.29 -16.37 16.71
C PHE A 224 -14.28 -15.65 15.79
N SER A 225 -15.20 -16.37 15.14
CA SER A 225 -16.24 -15.75 14.31
C SER A 225 -17.22 -14.92 15.14
N GLY A 226 -17.57 -15.37 16.35
CA GLY A 226 -18.34 -14.59 17.31
C GLY A 226 -17.63 -13.30 17.73
N LEU A 227 -16.34 -13.36 18.03
CA LEU A 227 -15.52 -12.19 18.35
C LEU A 227 -15.40 -11.24 17.16
N VAL A 228 -15.16 -11.77 15.96
CA VAL A 228 -15.14 -10.98 14.72
C VAL A 228 -16.49 -10.31 14.51
N PHE A 229 -17.60 -11.03 14.68
CA PHE A 229 -18.95 -10.49 14.55
C PHE A 229 -19.24 -9.38 15.57
N ILE A 230 -18.87 -9.58 16.84
CA ILE A 230 -19.01 -8.56 17.89
C ILE A 230 -18.14 -7.34 17.57
N CYS A 231 -16.90 -7.54 17.15
CA CYS A 231 -16.00 -6.46 16.72
C CYS A 231 -16.56 -5.72 15.50
N SER A 232 -17.13 -6.43 14.53
CA SER A 232 -17.78 -5.84 13.35
C SER A 232 -19.03 -5.05 13.73
N LEU A 233 -19.86 -5.55 14.65
CA LEU A 233 -21.02 -4.82 15.18
C LEU A 233 -20.60 -3.58 15.96
N ALA A 234 -19.57 -3.68 16.80
CA ALA A 234 -19.02 -2.54 17.53
C ALA A 234 -18.44 -1.48 16.57
N PHE A 235 -17.70 -1.92 15.54
CA PHE A 235 -17.18 -1.04 14.51
C PHE A 235 -18.32 -0.38 13.72
N TYR A 236 -19.33 -1.15 13.29
CA TYR A 236 -20.52 -0.65 12.61
C TYR A 236 -21.25 0.41 13.46
N TYR A 237 -21.47 0.11 14.73
CA TYR A 237 -22.08 1.05 15.68
C TYR A 237 -21.26 2.35 15.78
N LEU A 238 -19.94 2.27 15.92
CA LEU A 238 -19.08 3.46 16.01
C LEU A 238 -19.00 4.26 14.71
N VAL A 239 -19.19 3.63 13.55
CA VAL A 239 -19.22 4.29 12.25
C VAL A 239 -20.52 5.07 12.05
N PHE A 240 -21.67 4.45 12.36
CA PHE A 240 -22.99 4.96 11.97
C PHE A 240 -23.73 5.71 13.08
N VAL A 241 -23.45 5.45 14.35
CA VAL A 241 -24.18 6.09 15.46
C VAL A 241 -23.48 7.38 15.90
N PRO A 242 -24.15 8.56 15.82
CA PRO A 242 -23.58 9.84 16.27
C PRO A 242 -23.14 9.81 17.74
N PRO A 243 -22.17 10.64 18.15
CA PRO A 243 -21.85 10.82 19.57
C PRO A 243 -23.07 11.37 20.32
N ALA A 244 -23.29 10.88 21.55
CA ALA A 244 -24.46 11.26 22.34
C ALA A 244 -24.43 12.71 22.85
N ASN A 245 -23.30 13.41 22.70
CA ASN A 245 -23.13 14.76 23.21
C ASN A 245 -23.79 15.78 22.26
N PRO A 246 -24.87 16.45 22.66
CA PRO A 246 -25.51 17.46 21.82
C PRO A 246 -24.59 18.67 21.66
N PHE A 247 -24.47 19.17 20.43
CA PHE A 247 -23.86 20.46 20.12
C PHE A 247 -24.60 21.08 18.92
N GLN A 248 -24.51 22.40 18.79
CA GLN A 248 -25.06 23.12 17.64
C GLN A 248 -23.99 24.04 17.05
N ASN A 249 -23.86 24.03 15.71
CA ASN A 249 -22.94 24.90 14.96
C ASN A 249 -21.50 24.89 15.51
N LYS A 250 -20.98 23.70 15.81
CA LYS A 250 -19.64 23.55 16.37
C LYS A 250 -18.58 23.80 15.30
N ILE A 251 -17.68 24.75 15.56
CA ILE A 251 -16.54 25.05 14.69
C ILE A 251 -15.36 24.18 15.10
N PHE A 252 -14.73 23.52 14.13
CA PHE A 252 -13.52 22.72 14.28
C PHE A 252 -12.43 23.27 13.35
N ILE A 253 -11.20 23.39 13.83
CA ILE A 253 -10.10 23.98 13.07
C ILE A 253 -9.07 22.89 12.75
N VAL A 254 -8.79 22.70 11.46
CA VAL A 254 -7.65 21.90 11.00
C VAL A 254 -6.49 22.84 10.70
N GLU A 255 -5.40 22.71 11.44
CA GLU A 255 -4.21 23.53 11.23
C GLU A 255 -3.37 23.01 10.06
N LYS A 256 -2.54 23.89 9.49
CA LYS A 256 -1.61 23.54 8.41
C LYS A 256 -0.66 22.43 8.89
N ASN A 257 -0.45 21.42 8.05
CA ASN A 257 0.43 20.27 8.28
C ASN A 257 -0.03 19.26 9.35
N GLN A 258 -1.25 19.37 9.89
CA GLN A 258 -1.78 18.31 10.77
C GLN A 258 -1.97 16.99 10.00
N THR A 259 -1.51 15.90 10.60
CA THR A 259 -1.68 14.55 10.05
C THR A 259 -3.11 14.03 10.28
N ALA A 260 -3.56 13.08 9.46
CA ALA A 260 -4.86 12.42 9.67
C ALA A 260 -4.99 11.81 11.08
N LYS A 261 -3.88 11.35 11.69
CA LYS A 261 -3.84 10.84 13.07
C LYS A 261 -4.07 11.95 14.11
N GLU A 262 -3.58 13.16 13.89
CA GLU A 262 -3.79 14.31 14.78
C GLU A 262 -5.21 14.85 14.65
N ILE A 263 -5.68 15.02 13.42
CA ILE A 263 -7.06 15.45 13.12
C ILE A 263 -8.06 14.50 13.78
N SER A 264 -7.86 13.17 13.62
CA SER A 264 -8.71 12.16 14.26
C SER A 264 -8.72 12.24 15.80
N ARG A 265 -7.57 12.56 16.41
CA ARG A 265 -7.45 12.73 17.87
C ARG A 265 -8.15 14.01 18.33
N ASN A 266 -8.00 15.11 17.59
CA ASN A 266 -8.62 16.38 17.92
C ASN A 266 -10.16 16.31 17.79
N LEU A 267 -10.68 15.68 16.73
CA LEU A 267 -12.12 15.43 16.56
C LEU A 267 -12.71 14.64 17.73
N ALA A 268 -12.00 13.61 18.21
CA ALA A 268 -12.44 12.81 19.35
C ALA A 268 -12.32 13.58 20.68
N LYS A 269 -11.24 14.35 20.88
CA LYS A 269 -11.02 15.22 22.05
C LYS A 269 -12.14 16.26 22.17
N GLU A 270 -12.57 16.81 21.05
CA GLU A 270 -13.68 17.74 20.96
C GLU A 270 -15.06 17.06 20.97
N ARG A 271 -15.13 15.72 21.07
CA ARG A 271 -16.37 14.94 21.07
C ARG A 271 -17.21 15.10 19.80
N ILE A 272 -16.59 15.48 18.68
CA ILE A 272 -17.22 15.52 17.34
C ILE A 272 -17.34 14.09 16.79
N THR A 273 -16.37 13.23 17.09
CA THR A 273 -16.41 11.79 16.79
C THR A 273 -16.27 10.95 18.06
N ARG A 274 -16.82 9.72 18.06
CA ARG A 274 -16.73 8.80 19.20
C ARG A 274 -15.34 8.18 19.38
N SER A 275 -14.63 7.95 18.28
CA SER A 275 -13.35 7.23 18.29
C SER A 275 -12.41 7.78 17.23
N SER A 276 -11.22 8.20 17.69
CA SER A 276 -10.13 8.61 16.81
C SER A 276 -9.63 7.45 15.93
N PHE A 277 -9.67 6.21 16.44
CA PHE A 277 -9.31 5.02 15.68
C PHE A 277 -10.27 4.80 14.52
N VAL A 278 -11.59 4.84 14.76
CA VAL A 278 -12.59 4.60 13.70
C VAL A 278 -12.53 5.67 12.62
N PHE A 279 -12.44 6.95 13.00
CA PHE A 279 -12.32 8.03 12.02
C PHE A 279 -11.05 7.89 11.17
N LYS A 280 -9.89 7.63 11.81
CA LYS A 280 -8.63 7.39 11.08
C LYS A 280 -8.76 6.22 10.10
N THR A 281 -9.38 5.12 10.52
CA THR A 281 -9.60 3.94 9.66
C THR A 281 -10.48 4.29 8.46
N LEU A 282 -11.53 5.12 8.62
CA LEU A 282 -12.36 5.58 7.51
C LEU A 282 -11.58 6.45 6.50
N VAL A 283 -10.74 7.37 6.99
CA VAL A 283 -9.86 8.19 6.12
C VAL A 283 -8.91 7.30 5.31
N TRP A 284 -8.29 6.32 5.98
CA TRP A 284 -7.39 5.35 5.36
C TRP A 284 -8.09 4.47 4.31
N LEU A 285 -9.25 3.89 4.64
CA LEU A 285 -10.05 3.05 3.72
C LEU A 285 -10.48 3.80 2.44
N LYS A 286 -10.71 5.12 2.52
CA LYS A 286 -11.04 5.95 1.36
C LYS A 286 -9.80 6.34 0.53
N GLY A 287 -8.59 6.21 1.08
CA GLY A 287 -7.36 6.68 0.44
C GLY A 287 -7.29 8.20 0.28
N LYS A 288 -7.96 8.95 1.17
CA LYS A 288 -8.18 10.41 1.06
C LYS A 288 -7.40 11.24 2.08
N GLU A 289 -6.37 10.66 2.68
CA GLU A 289 -5.55 11.30 3.73
C GLU A 289 -5.00 12.67 3.30
N LYS A 290 -4.59 12.81 2.03
CA LYS A 290 -4.04 14.06 1.46
C LYS A 290 -5.10 15.07 1.01
N GLN A 291 -6.39 14.71 1.03
CA GLN A 291 -7.48 15.59 0.57
C GLN A 291 -8.07 16.44 1.70
N ILE A 292 -7.73 16.15 2.96
CA ILE A 292 -8.17 16.96 4.10
C ILE A 292 -7.42 18.30 4.06
N ARG A 293 -8.16 19.38 3.85
CA ARG A 293 -7.60 20.74 3.76
C ARG A 293 -7.55 21.40 5.14
N ALA A 294 -6.55 22.25 5.36
CA ALA A 294 -6.52 23.10 6.54
C ALA A 294 -7.63 24.16 6.45
N GLY A 295 -8.25 24.51 7.58
CA GLY A 295 -9.32 25.51 7.64
C GLY A 295 -10.38 25.23 8.70
N LYS A 296 -11.45 26.04 8.70
CA LYS A 296 -12.57 25.95 9.64
C LYS A 296 -13.67 25.04 9.06
N TYR A 297 -14.12 24.06 9.84
CA TYR A 297 -15.24 23.19 9.50
C TYR A 297 -16.38 23.44 10.47
N ILE A 298 -17.63 23.44 9.98
CA ILE A 298 -18.82 23.54 10.84
C ILE A 298 -19.54 22.20 10.91
N PHE A 299 -19.89 21.83 12.13
CA PHE A 299 -20.75 20.70 12.42
C PHE A 299 -22.04 21.23 13.04
N GLU A 300 -23.09 21.32 12.23
CA GLU A 300 -24.39 21.86 12.64
C GLU A 300 -25.00 21.10 13.83
N LYS A 301 -24.84 19.77 13.84
CA LYS A 301 -25.33 18.85 14.86
C LYS A 301 -24.46 17.58 14.93
N PRO A 302 -24.54 16.78 16.01
CA PRO A 302 -23.85 15.49 16.08
C PRO A 302 -24.23 14.59 14.92
N SER A 303 -23.23 14.05 14.22
CA SER A 303 -23.40 13.16 13.08
C SER A 303 -22.55 11.90 13.23
N SER A 304 -22.79 10.92 12.36
CA SER A 304 -22.00 9.70 12.30
C SER A 304 -20.55 9.99 11.89
N ALA A 305 -19.60 9.11 12.22
CA ALA A 305 -18.21 9.29 11.85
C ALA A 305 -18.03 9.37 10.32
N LEU A 306 -18.88 8.65 9.58
CA LEU A 306 -18.91 8.67 8.11
C LEU A 306 -19.38 10.04 7.58
N LYS A 307 -20.44 10.61 8.14
CA LYS A 307 -20.92 11.94 7.75
C LYS A 307 -19.93 13.05 8.15
N THR A 308 -19.27 12.92 9.30
CA THR A 308 -18.18 13.81 9.69
C THR A 308 -17.04 13.76 8.67
N LEU A 309 -16.69 12.57 8.18
CA LEU A 309 -15.69 12.42 7.13
C LEU A 309 -16.12 13.12 5.84
N ASP A 310 -17.39 12.98 5.43
CA ASP A 310 -17.91 13.67 4.24
C ASP A 310 -17.78 15.19 4.37
N ILE A 311 -18.09 15.76 5.55
CA ILE A 311 -17.93 17.21 5.82
C ILE A 311 -16.46 17.62 5.73
N ILE A 312 -15.55 16.84 6.33
CA ILE A 312 -14.11 17.13 6.29
C ILE A 312 -13.55 17.03 4.86
N LEU A 313 -14.02 16.07 4.06
CA LEU A 313 -13.58 15.89 2.67
C LEU A 313 -14.22 16.90 1.71
N ALA A 314 -15.39 17.44 2.04
CA ALA A 314 -16.00 18.55 1.28
C ALA A 314 -15.14 19.83 1.35
N GLY A 315 -14.29 19.95 2.38
CA GLY A 315 -13.41 21.09 2.60
C GLY A 315 -13.93 22.06 3.65
N PRO A 316 -13.07 22.98 4.11
CA PRO A 316 -13.44 23.96 5.12
C PRO A 316 -14.48 24.94 4.57
N ILE A 317 -15.23 25.57 5.47
CA ILE A 317 -15.96 26.79 5.14
C ILE A 317 -14.94 27.83 4.71
N VAL A 318 -15.14 28.32 3.50
CA VAL A 318 -14.48 29.49 2.97
C VAL A 318 -15.43 30.67 3.15
N GLU A 319 -15.01 31.68 3.92
CA GLU A 319 -15.69 32.97 3.87
C GLU A 319 -15.39 33.58 2.51
N THR A 320 -16.34 33.47 1.59
CA THR A 320 -16.17 34.02 0.25
C THR A 320 -16.60 35.48 0.19
N LYS A 321 -15.95 36.24 -0.67
CA LYS A 321 -16.30 37.62 -1.02
C LYS A 321 -16.57 37.70 -2.52
N LYS A 322 -17.70 38.30 -2.86
CA LYS A 322 -18.13 38.53 -4.25
C LYS A 322 -17.34 39.70 -4.83
N ILE A 323 -16.66 39.49 -5.96
CA ILE A 323 -15.92 40.53 -6.68
C ILE A 323 -16.35 40.50 -8.14
N THR A 324 -16.66 41.65 -8.71
CA THR A 324 -16.99 41.78 -10.14
C THR A 324 -15.84 42.48 -10.85
N ILE A 325 -15.29 41.83 -11.87
CA ILE A 325 -14.28 42.40 -12.76
C ILE A 325 -14.97 42.78 -14.07
N PRO A 326 -15.05 44.08 -14.41
CA PRO A 326 -15.75 44.53 -15.61
C PRO A 326 -14.95 44.22 -16.89
N GLU A 327 -15.67 44.04 -18.00
CA GLU A 327 -15.06 43.88 -19.32
C GLU A 327 -14.20 45.10 -19.67
N GLY A 328 -13.06 44.85 -20.32
CA GLY A 328 -12.10 45.88 -20.65
C GLY A 328 -11.26 46.38 -19.46
N ALA A 329 -11.40 45.82 -18.26
CA ALA A 329 -10.48 46.15 -17.17
C ALA A 329 -9.05 45.72 -17.52
N ASN A 330 -8.07 46.58 -17.28
CA ASN A 330 -6.65 46.23 -17.40
C ASN A 330 -6.06 45.79 -16.04
N LEU A 331 -4.82 45.30 -16.02
CA LEU A 331 -4.17 44.81 -14.79
C LEU A 331 -4.17 45.85 -13.66
N LYS A 332 -4.01 47.13 -13.99
CA LYS A 332 -4.00 48.24 -13.01
C LYS A 332 -5.38 48.42 -12.37
N GLN A 333 -6.44 48.38 -13.16
CA GLN A 333 -7.82 48.51 -12.69
C GLN A 333 -8.26 47.29 -11.88
N ILE A 334 -7.86 46.08 -12.28
CA ILE A 334 -8.10 44.86 -11.50
C ILE A 334 -7.43 44.95 -10.13
N GLY A 335 -6.17 45.43 -10.08
CA GLY A 335 -5.47 45.67 -8.82
C GLY A 335 -6.18 46.69 -7.91
N GLU A 336 -6.71 47.78 -8.47
CA GLU A 336 -7.51 48.77 -7.73
C GLU A 336 -8.81 48.17 -7.16
N ILE A 337 -9.48 47.29 -7.90
CA ILE A 337 -10.67 46.59 -7.43
C ILE A 337 -10.32 45.64 -6.27
N LEU A 338 -9.27 44.83 -6.42
CA LEU A 338 -8.86 43.84 -5.42
C LEU A 338 -8.35 44.49 -4.13
N GLU A 339 -7.64 45.61 -4.24
CA GLU A 339 -7.19 46.43 -3.12
C GLU A 339 -8.36 47.04 -2.36
N LYS A 340 -9.32 47.65 -3.08
CA LYS A 340 -10.55 48.20 -2.48
C LYS A 340 -11.34 47.14 -1.71
N GLU A 341 -11.32 45.90 -2.20
CA GLU A 341 -11.97 44.78 -1.56
C GLU A 341 -11.12 44.10 -0.45
N ASN A 342 -9.97 44.67 -0.09
CA ASN A 342 -9.07 44.21 0.97
C ASN A 342 -8.52 42.77 0.77
N PHE A 343 -8.24 42.37 -0.47
CA PHE A 343 -7.58 41.08 -0.75
C PHE A 343 -6.05 41.17 -0.62
N PHE A 344 -5.45 42.13 -1.35
CA PHE A 344 -4.01 42.43 -1.34
C PHE A 344 -3.79 43.82 -1.93
N SER A 345 -2.60 44.39 -1.72
CA SER A 345 -2.27 45.71 -2.29
C SER A 345 -2.22 45.68 -3.81
N LYS A 346 -2.50 46.81 -4.44
CA LYS A 346 -2.38 46.96 -5.89
C LYS A 346 -0.96 46.68 -6.38
N GLU A 347 0.05 47.08 -5.61
CA GLU A 347 1.46 46.87 -5.93
C GLU A 347 1.81 45.38 -5.91
N GLU A 348 1.34 44.64 -4.91
CA GLU A 348 1.51 43.18 -4.81
C GLU A 348 0.87 42.47 -6.01
N TRP A 349 -0.36 42.84 -6.37
CA TRP A 349 -1.04 42.31 -7.55
C TRP A 349 -0.26 42.58 -8.83
N LEU A 350 0.18 43.82 -9.04
CA LEU A 350 0.90 44.20 -10.26
C LEU A 350 2.28 43.54 -10.36
N ALA A 351 2.96 43.33 -9.23
CA ALA A 351 4.23 42.61 -9.19
C ALA A 351 4.06 41.16 -9.64
N PHE A 352 2.96 40.50 -9.24
CA PHE A 352 2.62 39.15 -9.67
C PHE A 352 2.14 39.10 -11.13
N ALA A 353 1.11 39.88 -11.48
CA ALA A 353 0.39 39.75 -12.75
C ALA A 353 1.16 40.30 -13.97
N LYS A 354 2.27 41.01 -13.76
CA LYS A 354 3.16 41.45 -14.86
C LYS A 354 4.26 40.44 -15.19
N ASN A 355 4.47 39.40 -14.37
CA ASN A 355 5.51 38.41 -14.60
C ASN A 355 5.05 36.98 -14.26
N PRO A 356 4.51 36.21 -15.24
CA PRO A 356 4.32 36.60 -16.64
C PRO A 356 3.23 37.66 -16.80
N ASN A 357 3.24 38.41 -17.91
CA ASN A 357 2.22 39.43 -18.18
C ASN A 357 0.87 38.78 -18.49
N LEU A 358 -0.08 38.91 -17.57
CA LEU A 358 -1.43 38.32 -17.66
C LEU A 358 -2.46 39.25 -18.32
N GLU A 359 -2.06 40.41 -18.85
CA GLU A 359 -2.98 41.32 -19.54
C GLU A 359 -3.66 40.60 -20.71
N GLY A 360 -5.00 40.63 -20.74
CA GLY A 360 -5.83 39.93 -21.73
C GLY A 360 -6.28 38.53 -21.33
N TYR A 361 -5.66 37.92 -20.31
CA TYR A 361 -5.94 36.54 -19.89
C TYR A 361 -6.91 36.42 -18.72
N LEU A 362 -7.18 37.52 -18.02
CA LEU A 362 -8.00 37.53 -16.80
C LEU A 362 -9.46 37.80 -17.15
N PHE A 363 -10.22 36.74 -17.44
CA PHE A 363 -11.58 36.89 -17.97
C PHE A 363 -12.47 37.77 -17.08
N PRO A 364 -13.18 38.76 -17.64
CA PRO A 364 -14.11 39.59 -16.89
C PRO A 364 -15.38 38.80 -16.50
N ASP A 365 -15.65 38.72 -15.20
CA ASP A 365 -16.82 38.03 -14.66
C ASP A 365 -17.04 38.45 -13.19
N THR A 366 -18.05 37.86 -12.56
CA THR A 366 -18.26 37.93 -11.12
C THR A 366 -17.78 36.66 -10.44
N TYR A 367 -16.80 36.81 -9.54
CA TYR A 367 -16.12 35.74 -8.84
C TYR A 367 -16.47 35.72 -7.35
N PHE A 368 -16.33 34.55 -6.74
CA PHE A 368 -16.46 34.34 -5.30
C PHE A 368 -15.15 33.78 -4.77
N PHE A 369 -14.29 34.65 -4.26
CA PHE A 369 -12.98 34.26 -3.74
C PHE A 369 -13.01 34.11 -2.23
N ASP A 370 -12.28 33.14 -1.68
CA ASP A 370 -11.96 33.11 -0.25
C ASP A 370 -11.28 34.43 0.15
N LYS A 371 -11.68 35.06 1.26
CA LYS A 371 -11.03 36.29 1.77
C LYS A 371 -9.51 36.16 1.96
N SER A 372 -8.99 34.93 2.08
CA SER A 372 -7.56 34.62 2.22
C SER A 372 -6.89 34.21 0.90
N ALA A 373 -7.58 34.32 -0.24
CA ALA A 373 -7.04 33.96 -1.55
C ALA A 373 -5.82 34.79 -1.92
N THR A 374 -4.80 34.11 -2.43
CA THR A 374 -3.56 34.71 -2.91
C THR A 374 -3.71 35.32 -4.32
N PRO A 375 -2.82 36.23 -4.75
CA PRO A 375 -2.80 36.73 -6.12
C PRO A 375 -2.78 35.61 -7.18
N ALA A 376 -2.06 34.52 -6.90
CA ALA A 376 -1.97 33.37 -7.79
C ALA A 376 -3.30 32.63 -7.94
N GLU A 377 -4.02 32.38 -6.84
CA GLU A 377 -5.32 31.71 -6.87
C GLU A 377 -6.39 32.55 -7.58
N VAL A 378 -6.38 33.87 -7.33
CA VAL A 378 -7.28 34.81 -8.03
C VAL A 378 -7.02 34.78 -9.53
N ALA A 379 -5.77 34.96 -9.95
CA ALA A 379 -5.42 34.95 -11.36
C ALA A 379 -5.69 33.60 -12.03
N GLN A 380 -5.32 32.49 -11.39
CA GLN A 380 -5.57 31.15 -11.91
C GLN A 380 -7.06 30.92 -12.17
N THR A 381 -7.92 31.29 -11.22
CA THR A 381 -9.38 31.15 -11.38
C THR A 381 -9.90 31.93 -12.59
N MET A 382 -9.37 33.15 -12.81
CA MET A 382 -9.79 34.00 -13.94
C MET A 382 -9.28 33.46 -15.29
N VAL A 383 -8.07 32.92 -15.32
CA VAL A 383 -7.50 32.27 -16.52
C VAL A 383 -8.24 30.99 -16.86
N GLU A 384 -8.52 30.14 -15.87
CA GLU A 384 -9.33 28.92 -16.07
C GLU A 384 -10.75 29.27 -16.55
N ASN A 385 -11.33 30.38 -16.06
CA ASN A 385 -12.60 30.87 -16.56
C ASN A 385 -12.50 31.26 -18.05
N LEU A 386 -11.46 32.01 -18.46
CA LEU A 386 -11.20 32.32 -19.87
C LEU A 386 -11.16 31.04 -20.72
N GLU A 387 -10.31 30.09 -20.32
CA GLU A 387 -10.12 28.83 -21.04
C GLU A 387 -11.43 28.05 -21.20
N SER A 388 -12.28 28.06 -20.17
CA SER A 388 -13.60 27.41 -20.21
C SER A 388 -14.57 28.01 -21.22
N LYS A 389 -14.40 29.30 -21.58
CA LYS A 389 -15.21 29.97 -22.61
C LYS A 389 -14.75 29.65 -24.03
N ILE A 390 -13.52 29.19 -24.21
CA ILE A 390 -12.95 28.91 -25.54
C ILE A 390 -13.33 27.50 -25.98
N THR A 391 -14.28 27.41 -26.90
CA THR A 391 -14.75 26.13 -27.44
C THR A 391 -13.75 25.53 -28.44
N GLU A 392 -13.86 24.22 -28.67
CA GLU A 392 -13.06 23.54 -29.71
C GLU A 392 -13.34 24.08 -31.13
N GLU A 393 -14.54 24.59 -31.38
CA GLU A 393 -14.88 25.24 -32.65
C GLU A 393 -14.13 26.57 -32.82
N MET A 394 -14.07 27.37 -31.75
CA MET A 394 -13.30 28.61 -31.72
C MET A 394 -11.81 28.32 -31.98
N LYS A 395 -11.25 27.26 -31.35
CA LYS A 395 -9.85 26.85 -31.59
C LYS A 395 -9.57 26.51 -33.04
N LYS A 396 -10.42 25.70 -33.67
CA LYS A 396 -10.29 25.34 -35.09
C LYS A 396 -10.39 26.56 -36.01
N GLU A 397 -11.29 27.49 -35.73
CA GLU A 397 -11.42 28.70 -36.56
C GLU A 397 -10.22 29.65 -36.38
N MET A 398 -9.64 29.74 -35.18
CA MET A 398 -8.39 30.49 -34.95
C MET A 398 -7.23 29.92 -35.79
N GLU A 399 -7.05 28.59 -35.77
CA GLU A 399 -6.03 27.89 -36.56
C GLU A 399 -6.21 28.12 -38.06
N LYS A 400 -7.45 28.00 -38.56
CA LYS A 400 -7.80 28.24 -39.97
C LYS A 400 -7.50 29.67 -40.42
N ASN A 401 -7.72 30.65 -39.54
CA ASN A 401 -7.45 32.06 -39.82
C ASN A 401 -5.99 32.46 -39.60
N GLY A 402 -5.16 31.54 -39.09
CA GLY A 402 -3.71 31.74 -38.90
C GLY A 402 -3.37 32.66 -37.73
N PHE A 403 -4.29 32.85 -36.78
CA PHE A 403 -4.03 33.62 -35.56
C PHE A 403 -3.73 32.70 -34.38
N SER A 404 -2.68 33.01 -33.64
CA SER A 404 -2.44 32.42 -32.33
C SER A 404 -3.47 32.92 -31.30
N PHE A 405 -3.65 32.17 -30.21
CA PHE A 405 -4.53 32.60 -29.13
C PHE A 405 -4.13 33.97 -28.54
N TYR A 406 -2.83 34.23 -28.44
CA TYR A 406 -2.30 35.52 -28.00
C TYR A 406 -2.71 36.68 -28.92
N GLU A 407 -2.64 36.47 -30.24
CA GLU A 407 -3.04 37.48 -31.22
C GLU A 407 -4.55 37.72 -31.20
N ILE A 408 -5.36 36.68 -30.95
CA ILE A 408 -6.80 36.80 -30.79
C ILE A 408 -7.15 37.59 -29.53
N LEU A 409 -6.52 37.33 -28.39
CA LEU A 409 -6.72 38.13 -27.19
C LEU A 409 -6.27 39.59 -27.39
N THR A 410 -5.16 39.78 -28.12
CA THR A 410 -4.68 41.11 -28.47
C THR A 410 -5.71 41.86 -29.30
N LEU A 411 -6.19 41.25 -30.38
CA LEU A 411 -7.22 41.80 -31.25
C LEU A 411 -8.54 42.05 -30.51
N ALA A 412 -8.98 41.10 -29.68
CA ALA A 412 -10.19 41.21 -28.87
C ALA A 412 -10.09 42.38 -27.87
N SER A 413 -8.93 42.60 -27.25
CA SER A 413 -8.71 43.73 -26.35
C SER A 413 -8.79 45.10 -27.06
N LEU A 414 -8.39 45.17 -28.33
CA LEU A 414 -8.57 46.35 -29.16
C LEU A 414 -10.05 46.58 -29.47
N ILE A 415 -10.75 45.53 -29.91
CA ILE A 415 -12.19 45.59 -30.22
C ILE A 415 -13.00 46.01 -28.97
N GLU A 416 -12.65 45.46 -27.80
CA GLU A 416 -13.30 45.80 -26.52
C GLU A 416 -13.23 47.29 -26.19
N LYS A 417 -12.10 47.94 -26.51
CA LYS A 417 -11.93 49.37 -26.26
C LYS A 417 -12.54 50.28 -27.33
N GLU A 418 -12.94 49.70 -28.46
CA GLU A 418 -13.49 50.42 -29.60
C GLU A 418 -15.00 50.17 -29.78
N SER A 419 -15.67 49.34 -28.97
CA SER A 419 -17.11 49.08 -29.15
C SER A 419 -17.83 48.92 -27.83
N PHE A 420 -19.03 49.48 -27.72
CA PHE A 420 -19.79 49.51 -26.47
C PHE A 420 -21.15 48.78 -26.56
N ASP A 421 -21.73 48.60 -27.75
CA ASP A 421 -23.17 48.33 -27.85
C ASP A 421 -23.57 46.92 -28.31
N SER A 422 -22.92 46.31 -29.32
CA SER A 422 -23.36 45.00 -29.83
C SER A 422 -22.27 44.11 -30.44
N LEU A 423 -22.50 42.78 -30.39
CA LEU A 423 -21.65 41.80 -31.07
C LEU A 423 -21.51 42.05 -32.58
N GLU A 424 -22.56 42.51 -33.26
CA GLU A 424 -22.50 42.78 -34.70
C GLU A 424 -21.61 43.98 -35.05
N GLU A 425 -21.59 45.02 -34.20
CA GLU A 425 -20.64 46.13 -34.34
C GLU A 425 -19.20 45.68 -34.08
N ARG A 426 -18.99 44.90 -33.02
CA ARG A 426 -17.68 44.30 -32.71
C ARG A 426 -17.16 43.48 -33.90
N LYS A 427 -18.01 42.65 -34.53
CA LYS A 427 -17.65 41.88 -35.73
C LYS A 427 -17.33 42.77 -36.93
N MET A 428 -18.05 43.88 -37.12
CA MET A 428 -17.77 44.86 -38.17
C MET A 428 -16.42 45.54 -37.96
N ILE A 429 -16.13 46.01 -36.75
CA ILE A 429 -14.84 46.63 -36.39
C ILE A 429 -13.71 45.60 -36.54
N SER A 430 -13.89 44.38 -36.05
CA SER A 430 -12.95 43.27 -36.23
C SER A 430 -12.61 43.05 -37.70
N GLY A 431 -13.63 43.02 -38.58
CA GLY A 431 -13.43 42.90 -40.03
C GLY A 431 -12.61 44.06 -40.63
N ILE A 432 -12.79 45.29 -40.13
CA ILE A 432 -12.00 46.45 -40.56
C ILE A 432 -10.55 46.34 -40.05
N ILE A 433 -10.34 46.02 -38.77
CA ILE A 433 -9.01 45.89 -38.17
C ILE A 433 -8.23 44.78 -38.87
N GLN A 434 -8.81 43.59 -39.03
CA GLN A 434 -8.15 42.47 -39.71
C GLN A 434 -7.86 42.77 -41.19
N LYS A 435 -8.72 43.53 -41.87
CA LYS A 435 -8.44 43.99 -43.23
C LYS A 435 -7.23 44.93 -43.28
N ARG A 436 -7.13 45.88 -42.34
CA ARG A 436 -5.96 46.76 -42.21
C ARG A 436 -4.68 45.96 -41.93
N LEU A 437 -4.74 44.97 -41.04
CA LEU A 437 -3.62 44.06 -40.76
C LEU A 437 -3.14 43.34 -42.03
N LYS A 438 -4.06 42.70 -42.77
CA LYS A 438 -3.75 41.97 -44.01
C LYS A 438 -3.13 42.88 -45.08
N SER A 439 -3.53 44.15 -45.13
CA SER A 439 -2.99 45.15 -46.07
C SER A 439 -1.79 45.94 -45.56
N LYS A 440 -1.23 45.58 -44.39
CA LYS A 440 -0.08 46.28 -43.77
C LYS A 440 -0.34 47.79 -43.58
N MET A 441 -1.59 48.15 -43.31
CA MET A 441 -2.01 49.50 -42.95
C MET A 441 -1.88 49.66 -41.42
N PRO A 442 -1.37 50.79 -40.90
CA PRO A 442 -1.38 51.08 -39.46
C PRO A 442 -2.80 51.01 -38.88
N LEU A 443 -2.96 50.49 -37.67
CA LEU A 443 -4.29 50.36 -37.06
C LEU A 443 -4.83 51.69 -36.56
N GLN A 444 -3.96 52.54 -35.99
CA GLN A 444 -4.29 53.89 -35.51
C GLN A 444 -5.45 53.88 -34.50
N ILE A 445 -5.28 53.09 -33.43
CA ILE A 445 -6.30 52.88 -32.40
C ILE A 445 -5.89 53.66 -31.14
N ASP A 446 -6.67 54.66 -30.76
CA ASP A 446 -6.37 55.56 -29.63
C ASP A 446 -6.26 54.83 -28.29
N ALA A 447 -7.05 53.76 -28.12
CA ALA A 447 -7.01 52.92 -26.93
C ALA A 447 -5.60 52.37 -26.61
N THR A 448 -4.76 52.18 -27.64
CA THR A 448 -3.38 51.72 -27.44
C THR A 448 -2.49 52.80 -26.83
N ILE A 449 -2.74 54.08 -27.15
CA ILE A 449 -2.05 55.22 -26.54
C ILE A 449 -2.61 55.52 -25.14
N ALA A 450 -3.92 55.37 -24.97
CA ALA A 450 -4.57 55.44 -23.66
C ALA A 450 -3.97 54.41 -22.68
N TYR A 451 -3.71 53.19 -23.14
CA TYR A 451 -3.05 52.15 -22.35
C TYR A 451 -1.63 52.55 -21.93
N LEU A 452 -0.85 53.15 -22.83
CA LEU A 452 0.52 53.60 -22.54
C LEU A 452 0.58 54.79 -21.58
N THR A 453 -0.33 55.74 -21.73
CA THR A 453 -0.30 57.02 -20.99
C THR A 453 -1.13 56.99 -19.70
N GLY A 454 -2.07 56.04 -19.58
CA GLY A 454 -3.10 56.04 -18.54
C GLY A 454 -4.14 57.16 -18.68
N LYS A 455 -4.13 57.92 -19.79
CA LYS A 455 -5.10 58.98 -20.09
C LYS A 455 -6.37 58.38 -20.72
N PRO A 456 -7.56 58.98 -20.54
CA PRO A 456 -8.73 58.64 -21.35
C PRO A 456 -8.47 58.89 -22.84
N SER A 457 -9.01 58.05 -23.73
CA SER A 457 -8.83 58.19 -25.19
C SER A 457 -9.25 59.57 -25.73
N SER A 458 -10.23 60.21 -25.11
CA SER A 458 -10.68 61.56 -25.48
C SER A 458 -9.71 62.69 -25.13
N LYS A 459 -8.62 62.39 -24.41
CA LYS A 459 -7.61 63.35 -23.95
C LYS A 459 -6.20 63.07 -24.51
N ILE A 460 -6.11 62.24 -25.54
CA ILE A 460 -4.84 61.93 -26.21
C ILE A 460 -4.44 63.14 -27.05
N ALA A 461 -3.23 63.67 -26.81
CA ALA A 461 -2.67 64.79 -27.54
C ALA A 461 -1.82 64.31 -28.74
N GLU A 462 -1.54 65.19 -29.70
CA GLU A 462 -0.71 64.84 -30.87
C GLU A 462 0.70 64.40 -30.48
N GLU A 463 1.23 64.91 -29.36
CA GLU A 463 2.53 64.49 -28.82
C GLU A 463 2.50 63.05 -28.31
N ASP A 464 1.38 62.60 -27.74
CA ASP A 464 1.23 61.22 -27.24
C ASP A 464 1.28 60.20 -28.39
N LEU A 465 0.87 60.59 -29.61
CA LEU A 465 0.93 59.73 -30.80
C LEU A 465 2.37 59.42 -31.25
N LYS A 466 3.36 60.16 -30.74
CA LYS A 466 4.79 60.01 -31.07
C LYS A 466 5.54 59.07 -30.12
N ILE A 467 4.89 58.58 -29.05
CA ILE A 467 5.50 57.69 -28.05
C ILE A 467 6.13 56.46 -28.72
N ASP A 468 7.37 56.15 -28.35
CA ASP A 468 8.10 55.01 -28.89
C ASP A 468 7.80 53.72 -28.12
N SER A 469 6.85 52.93 -28.61
CA SER A 469 6.46 51.66 -27.99
C SER A 469 5.82 50.74 -29.01
N PHE A 470 6.05 49.42 -28.89
CA PHE A 470 5.39 48.41 -29.72
C PHE A 470 3.88 48.31 -29.49
N TYR A 471 3.32 49.00 -28.48
CA TYR A 471 1.88 49.19 -28.36
C TYR A 471 1.35 50.32 -29.25
N ASN A 472 2.20 51.27 -29.70
CA ASN A 472 1.75 52.41 -30.48
C ASN A 472 1.42 52.01 -31.93
N THR A 473 0.13 51.84 -32.19
CA THR A 473 -0.41 51.44 -33.51
C THR A 473 -0.49 52.57 -34.55
N TYR A 474 -0.10 53.80 -34.18
CA TYR A 474 0.14 54.90 -35.12
C TYR A 474 1.54 54.83 -35.74
N LYS A 475 2.53 54.42 -34.92
CA LYS A 475 3.94 54.35 -35.32
C LYS A 475 4.31 53.01 -35.95
N TYR A 476 3.83 51.91 -35.37
CA TYR A 476 4.14 50.55 -35.81
C TYR A 476 2.95 49.89 -36.50
N LYS A 477 3.24 49.15 -37.57
CA LYS A 477 2.25 48.36 -38.32
C LYS A 477 2.09 46.98 -37.68
N GLY A 478 0.89 46.42 -37.74
CA GLY A 478 0.57 45.12 -37.16
C GLY A 478 -0.19 45.25 -35.85
N LEU A 479 -0.33 44.12 -35.14
CA LEU A 479 -0.86 44.11 -33.78
C LEU A 479 0.17 44.72 -32.81
N PRO A 480 -0.29 45.35 -31.70
CA PRO A 480 0.61 45.75 -30.65
C PRO A 480 1.31 44.54 -30.02
N SER A 481 2.34 44.78 -29.20
CA SER A 481 3.09 43.69 -28.57
C SER A 481 2.27 42.77 -27.67
N GLY A 482 1.06 43.15 -27.28
CA GLY A 482 0.11 42.33 -26.51
C GLY A 482 -1.25 43.01 -26.28
N PRO A 483 -2.14 42.37 -25.51
CA PRO A 483 -3.43 42.94 -25.14
C PRO A 483 -3.30 44.21 -24.32
N ILE A 484 -4.30 45.10 -24.41
CA ILE A 484 -4.36 46.38 -23.66
C ILE A 484 -5.43 46.39 -22.55
N ALA A 485 -6.17 45.29 -22.43
CA ALA A 485 -7.26 45.07 -21.49
C ALA A 485 -7.71 43.61 -21.53
N ASN A 486 -8.53 43.19 -20.57
CA ASN A 486 -9.16 41.87 -20.55
C ASN A 486 -10.52 41.90 -21.27
N PRO A 487 -10.65 41.27 -22.46
CA PRO A 487 -11.86 41.35 -23.28
C PRO A 487 -12.98 40.43 -22.78
N GLY A 488 -14.23 40.83 -23.04
CA GLY A 488 -15.40 39.98 -22.86
C GLY A 488 -15.53 38.91 -23.93
N LEU A 489 -16.47 37.97 -23.75
CA LEU A 489 -16.69 36.88 -24.70
C LEU A 489 -17.09 37.41 -26.08
N ASP A 490 -17.92 38.45 -26.15
CA ASP A 490 -18.36 39.04 -27.42
C ASP A 490 -17.20 39.60 -28.25
N SER A 491 -16.22 40.24 -27.62
CA SER A 491 -15.03 40.77 -28.30
C SER A 491 -14.11 39.64 -28.77
N ILE A 492 -13.98 38.57 -27.98
CA ILE A 492 -13.25 37.35 -28.38
C ILE A 492 -13.95 36.70 -29.58
N THR A 493 -15.27 36.52 -29.51
CA THR A 493 -16.07 35.97 -30.62
C THR A 493 -15.95 36.83 -31.86
N ALA A 494 -15.98 38.16 -31.74
CA ALA A 494 -15.80 39.07 -32.87
C ALA A 494 -14.38 38.99 -33.48
N ALA A 495 -13.35 38.80 -32.66
CA ALA A 495 -11.98 38.60 -33.13
C ALA A 495 -11.85 37.31 -33.95
N ILE A 496 -12.53 36.24 -33.56
CA ILE A 496 -12.50 34.94 -34.26
C ILE A 496 -13.39 34.93 -35.51
N TYR A 497 -14.58 35.53 -35.42
CA TYR A 497 -15.60 35.52 -36.48
C TYR A 497 -15.89 36.94 -37.00
N PRO A 498 -14.94 37.59 -37.69
CA PRO A 498 -15.12 38.94 -38.21
C PRO A 498 -16.19 39.02 -39.30
N LYS A 499 -16.83 40.18 -39.45
CA LYS A 499 -17.77 40.46 -40.53
C LYS A 499 -17.07 41.12 -41.71
N ASN A 500 -17.12 40.47 -42.87
CA ASN A 500 -16.61 41.06 -44.10
C ASN A 500 -17.48 42.26 -44.53
N SER A 501 -16.82 43.34 -44.93
CA SER A 501 -17.48 44.58 -45.37
C SER A 501 -16.59 45.32 -46.37
N PRO A 502 -17.10 46.34 -47.09
CA PRO A 502 -16.26 47.20 -47.93
C PRO A 502 -15.54 48.30 -47.15
N PHE A 503 -15.76 48.44 -45.84
CA PHE A 503 -15.28 49.57 -45.04
C PHE A 503 -13.82 49.43 -44.62
N TRP A 504 -13.10 50.54 -44.59
CA TRP A 504 -11.71 50.61 -44.16
C TRP A 504 -11.52 51.51 -42.94
N TYR A 505 -12.52 52.33 -42.61
CA TYR A 505 -12.49 53.29 -41.54
C TYR A 505 -13.81 53.24 -40.77
N TYR A 506 -13.74 53.58 -39.49
CA TYR A 506 -14.89 53.77 -38.62
C TYR A 506 -14.64 55.01 -37.75
N LEU A 507 -15.72 55.61 -37.26
CA LEU A 507 -15.69 56.80 -36.41
C LEU A 507 -16.80 56.68 -35.36
N HIS A 508 -16.44 56.87 -34.09
CA HIS A 508 -17.41 57.04 -33.00
C HIS A 508 -17.85 58.49 -32.95
N ALA A 509 -19.13 58.74 -33.18
CA ALA A 509 -19.73 60.05 -32.95
C ALA A 509 -20.08 60.25 -31.48
N LYS A 510 -20.28 61.50 -31.03
CA LYS A 510 -20.62 61.81 -29.62
C LYS A 510 -21.94 61.18 -29.16
N ASN A 511 -22.84 60.88 -30.09
CA ASN A 511 -24.11 60.21 -29.82
C ASN A 511 -23.98 58.68 -29.65
N GLY A 512 -22.76 58.13 -29.65
CA GLY A 512 -22.48 56.70 -29.52
C GLY A 512 -22.50 55.93 -30.84
N LYS A 513 -23.06 56.50 -31.90
CA LYS A 513 -23.21 55.80 -33.19
C LYS A 513 -21.89 55.69 -33.94
N ILE A 514 -21.68 54.53 -34.57
CA ILE A 514 -20.51 54.26 -35.40
C ILE A 514 -20.81 54.56 -36.86
N TYR A 515 -19.95 55.36 -37.50
CA TYR A 515 -20.02 55.68 -38.92
C TYR A 515 -18.87 55.04 -39.69
N TYR A 516 -19.19 54.11 -40.59
CA TYR A 516 -18.22 53.39 -41.40
C TYR A 516 -17.96 54.11 -42.74
N ALA A 517 -16.73 54.00 -43.26
CA ALA A 517 -16.31 54.61 -44.53
C ALA A 517 -15.45 53.66 -45.37
N LYS A 518 -15.69 53.65 -46.69
CA LYS A 518 -14.99 52.79 -47.67
C LYS A 518 -13.61 53.33 -48.05
N ASN A 519 -13.37 54.62 -47.87
CA ASN A 519 -12.12 55.28 -48.20
C ASN A 519 -11.85 56.47 -47.26
N PHE A 520 -10.67 57.07 -47.40
CA PHE A 520 -10.22 58.16 -46.53
C PHE A 520 -11.05 59.45 -46.70
N GLU A 521 -11.50 59.77 -47.92
CA GLU A 521 -12.33 60.95 -48.19
C GLU A 521 -13.69 60.84 -47.49
N GLU A 522 -14.36 59.69 -47.58
CA GLU A 522 -15.58 59.40 -46.83
C GLU A 522 -15.36 59.51 -45.31
N HIS A 523 -14.22 59.04 -44.81
CA HIS A 523 -13.89 59.15 -43.38
C HIS A 523 -13.70 60.61 -42.93
N LYS A 524 -13.02 61.44 -43.74
CA LYS A 524 -12.90 62.89 -43.46
C LYS A 524 -14.26 63.59 -43.44
N LEU A 525 -15.15 63.23 -44.38
CA LEU A 525 -16.52 63.76 -44.40
C LEU A 525 -17.30 63.34 -43.14
N ASN A 526 -17.17 62.07 -42.70
CA ASN A 526 -17.78 61.61 -41.45
C ASN A 526 -17.24 62.39 -40.24
N LYS A 527 -15.92 62.64 -40.18
CA LYS A 527 -15.32 63.47 -39.11
C LYS A 527 -15.87 64.89 -39.10
N ALA A 528 -15.94 65.55 -40.25
CA ALA A 528 -16.47 66.90 -40.36
C ALA A 528 -17.94 67.01 -39.93
N ARG A 529 -18.75 65.97 -40.20
CA ARG A 529 -20.18 65.94 -39.86
C ARG A 529 -20.45 65.58 -38.41
N TYR A 530 -19.81 64.54 -37.87
CA TYR A 530 -20.28 63.89 -36.65
C TYR A 530 -19.33 63.98 -35.46
N LEU A 531 -18.11 64.52 -35.63
CA LEU A 531 -17.15 64.63 -34.53
C LEU A 531 -17.28 65.96 -33.75
N TYR A 532 -17.78 67.02 -34.40
CA TYR A 532 -17.86 68.37 -33.82
C TYR A 532 -19.27 68.79 -33.38
N GLU A 533 -20.32 68.13 -33.88
CA GLU A 533 -21.67 68.15 -33.27
C GLU A 533 -21.61 67.51 -31.88
#